data_AF-A0A6L9S3H7-F1
#
_entry.id   AF-A0A6L9S3H7-F1
#
_cell.length_a   1.000
_cell.length_b   1.000
_cell.length_c   1.000
_cell.angle_alpha   90.00
_cell.angle_beta   90.00
_cell.angle_gamma   90.00
#
_symmetry.space_group_name_H-M   'P 1'
#
loop_
_entity.id
_entity.type
_entity.pdbx_description
1 polymer ?
#
loop_
_entity_poly.entity_id
_entity_poly.type
_entity_poly.pdbx_seq_one_letter_code
_entity_poly.pdbx_strand_id
1 'polypeptide(L)'
;MPALHKPPCFVAFSGGRDSSAVLAAATSLARQKGLPEPVPVTEIYPDVAEADEEAWQRLVIEHLGLAEWIRIRIDGENDLLGDDARSGLLRHGLVWPAAFQVKHRMMSNVSGGSLLTGEGGDESLSPRRITPLMLLLRKRRRRSRKLLTACAWSMAPAPVRRARTRTAVVREDDRPWLTPSARRDHVRRIADDDAAEPLRWDRATWWVGHQRASSVLFDNYAALAAEYDVSVHHPLADATFLASLARTGGYWGYPGRTALMRMLFSDLLPDEILRRTSKAGFDRAFMGETTREFARVWDGSGVNAALVDPDALRASWLSERPSTMSGLLLQSAWLHGQRLGPAAPDGGRVIGEEAGDRL
;
A
#
# COMPACT_ATOMS: atom_id res chain seq x y z
N MET A 1 -11.58 -17.41 2.79
CA MET A 1 -10.79 -17.05 1.60
C MET A 1 -11.39 -17.73 0.37
N PRO A 2 -12.42 -17.13 -0.25
CA PRO A 2 -13.11 -17.71 -1.41
C PRO A 2 -12.20 -17.93 -2.64
N ALA A 3 -11.14 -17.12 -2.78
CA ALA A 3 -10.15 -17.18 -3.85
C ALA A 3 -9.58 -18.59 -4.10
N LEU A 4 -9.35 -19.39 -3.05
CA LEU A 4 -8.78 -20.74 -3.16
C LEU A 4 -9.66 -21.72 -3.98
N HIS A 5 -10.95 -21.44 -4.14
CA HIS A 5 -11.85 -22.26 -4.97
C HIS A 5 -11.75 -21.94 -6.47
N LYS A 6 -10.99 -20.92 -6.85
CA LYS A 6 -10.74 -20.52 -8.24
C LYS A 6 -9.24 -20.67 -8.54
N PRO A 7 -8.76 -21.90 -8.77
CA PRO A 7 -7.37 -22.10 -9.16
C PRO A 7 -7.12 -21.53 -10.57
N PRO A 8 -5.91 -21.00 -10.83
CA PRO A 8 -4.81 -20.82 -9.89
C PRO A 8 -5.09 -19.68 -8.87
N CYS A 9 -4.72 -19.92 -7.60
CA CYS A 9 -4.75 -18.90 -6.56
C CYS A 9 -3.33 -18.43 -6.29
N PHE A 10 -3.06 -17.15 -6.52
CA PHE A 10 -1.77 -16.52 -6.32
C PHE A 10 -1.74 -15.73 -5.01
N VAL A 11 -0.54 -15.48 -4.47
CA VAL A 11 -0.32 -14.53 -3.38
C VAL A 11 0.76 -13.54 -3.75
N ALA A 12 0.44 -12.25 -3.80
CA ALA A 12 1.44 -11.19 -3.89
C ALA A 12 2.31 -11.23 -2.62
N PHE A 13 3.54 -11.73 -2.78
CA PHE A 13 4.40 -12.14 -1.68
C PHE A 13 5.70 -11.34 -1.69
N SER A 14 5.88 -10.49 -0.68
CA SER A 14 7.12 -9.69 -0.53
C SER A 14 8.12 -10.34 0.44
N GLY A 15 7.67 -11.19 1.37
CA GLY A 15 8.44 -11.60 2.55
C GLY A 15 8.20 -10.70 3.77
N GLY A 16 7.32 -9.70 3.64
CA GLY A 16 6.75 -8.93 4.74
C GLY A 16 5.75 -9.74 5.55
N ARG A 17 5.61 -9.39 6.84
CA ARG A 17 4.74 -10.07 7.82
C ARG A 17 3.33 -10.36 7.31
N ASP A 18 2.73 -9.37 6.66
CA ASP A 18 1.32 -9.45 6.25
C ASP A 18 1.16 -10.39 5.06
N SER A 19 2.02 -10.26 4.04
CA SER A 19 2.03 -11.19 2.91
C SER A 19 2.38 -12.62 3.32
N SER A 20 3.31 -12.81 4.27
CA SER A 20 3.64 -14.13 4.83
C SER A 20 2.46 -14.74 5.58
N ALA A 21 1.73 -13.95 6.37
CA ALA A 21 0.56 -14.41 7.11
C ALA A 21 -0.58 -14.84 6.16
N VAL A 22 -0.81 -14.06 5.10
CA VAL A 22 -1.79 -14.41 4.07
C VAL A 22 -1.40 -15.70 3.35
N LEU A 23 -0.13 -15.82 2.92
CA LEU A 23 0.38 -17.02 2.27
C LEU A 23 0.23 -18.25 3.18
N ALA A 24 0.71 -18.18 4.42
CA ALA A 24 0.67 -19.30 5.36
C ALA A 24 -0.77 -19.74 5.70
N ALA A 25 -1.68 -18.78 5.92
CA ALA A 25 -3.09 -19.08 6.17
C ALA A 25 -3.77 -19.71 4.93
N ALA A 26 -3.47 -19.20 3.73
CA ALA A 26 -4.01 -19.74 2.48
C ALA A 26 -3.49 -21.16 2.21
N THR A 27 -2.19 -21.41 2.38
CA THR A 27 -1.58 -22.75 2.26
C THR A 27 -2.17 -23.74 3.26
N SER A 28 -2.28 -23.35 4.54
CA SER A 28 -2.86 -24.21 5.58
C SER A 28 -4.31 -24.58 5.27
N LEU A 29 -5.12 -23.60 4.86
CA LEU A 29 -6.51 -23.83 4.48
C LEU A 29 -6.64 -24.69 3.21
N ALA A 30 -5.80 -24.46 2.19
CA ALA A 30 -5.80 -25.27 0.97
C ALA A 30 -5.52 -26.75 1.28
N ARG A 31 -4.46 -27.03 2.05
CA ARG A 31 -4.11 -28.39 2.52
C ARG A 31 -5.26 -29.04 3.30
N GLN A 32 -5.84 -28.31 4.26
CA GLN A 32 -6.96 -28.81 5.07
C GLN A 32 -8.18 -29.19 4.21
N LYS A 33 -8.39 -28.48 3.09
CA LYS A 33 -9.54 -28.65 2.21
C LYS A 33 -9.25 -29.52 0.97
N GLY A 34 -8.02 -30.03 0.82
CA GLY A 34 -7.61 -30.78 -0.36
C GLY A 34 -7.64 -29.95 -1.65
N LEU A 35 -7.44 -28.63 -1.53
CA LEU A 35 -7.35 -27.71 -2.66
C LEU A 35 -5.89 -27.55 -3.11
N PRO A 36 -5.62 -27.14 -4.36
CA PRO A 36 -4.29 -26.75 -4.78
C PRO A 36 -3.71 -25.66 -3.88
N GLU A 37 -2.41 -25.77 -3.57
CA GLU A 37 -1.71 -24.76 -2.79
C GLU A 37 -1.63 -23.44 -3.56
N PRO A 38 -1.66 -22.30 -2.86
CA PRO A 38 -1.51 -21.02 -3.53
C PRO A 38 -0.08 -20.80 -3.99
N VAL A 39 0.09 -20.16 -5.15
CA VAL A 39 1.40 -19.87 -5.74
C VAL A 39 1.89 -18.48 -5.30
N PRO A 40 2.96 -18.36 -4.51
CA PRO A 40 3.53 -17.06 -4.16
C PRO A 40 4.15 -16.41 -5.40
N VAL A 41 3.97 -15.09 -5.51
CA VAL A 41 4.47 -14.27 -6.62
C VAL A 41 5.24 -13.09 -6.05
N THR A 42 6.51 -12.99 -6.43
CA THR A 42 7.44 -11.99 -5.89
C THR A 42 8.09 -11.20 -7.02
N GLU A 43 8.02 -9.87 -6.95
CA GLU A 43 8.85 -8.98 -7.76
C GLU A 43 10.25 -8.89 -7.13
N ILE A 44 11.28 -9.04 -7.95
CA ILE A 44 12.69 -8.98 -7.56
C ILE A 44 13.31 -7.77 -8.24
N TYR A 45 14.06 -6.99 -7.46
CA TYR A 45 14.72 -5.76 -7.90
C TYR A 45 16.23 -5.89 -7.71
N PRO A 46 16.94 -6.53 -8.65
CA PRO A 46 18.35 -6.93 -8.49
C PRO A 46 19.29 -5.74 -8.24
N ASP A 47 18.96 -4.59 -8.81
CA ASP A 47 19.79 -3.38 -8.74
C ASP A 47 19.40 -2.43 -7.60
N VAL A 48 18.44 -2.83 -6.74
CA VAL A 48 17.94 -2.03 -5.62
C VAL A 48 18.14 -2.77 -4.31
N ALA A 49 19.32 -2.59 -3.70
CA ALA A 49 19.69 -3.29 -2.47
C ALA A 49 18.71 -3.08 -1.30
N GLU A 50 18.05 -1.91 -1.19
CA GLU A 50 17.04 -1.69 -0.13
C GLU A 50 15.74 -2.47 -0.35
N ALA A 51 15.52 -2.99 -1.55
CA ALA A 51 14.36 -3.81 -1.90
C ALA A 51 14.60 -5.32 -1.67
N ASP A 52 15.83 -5.71 -1.29
CA ASP A 52 16.18 -7.11 -1.07
C ASP A 52 15.53 -7.66 0.21
N GLU A 53 14.52 -8.52 0.02
CA GLU A 53 13.88 -9.30 1.08
C GLU A 53 14.15 -10.82 0.91
N GLU A 54 15.13 -11.24 0.10
CA GLU A 54 15.32 -12.64 -0.31
C GLU A 54 15.43 -13.60 0.89
N ALA A 55 16.21 -13.22 1.91
CA ALA A 55 16.37 -14.04 3.11
C ALA A 55 15.02 -14.30 3.83
N TRP A 56 14.13 -13.30 3.88
CA TRP A 56 12.80 -13.44 4.47
C TRP A 56 11.85 -14.23 3.57
N GLN A 57 11.93 -14.00 2.26
CA GLN A 57 11.15 -14.73 1.27
C GLN A 57 11.46 -16.22 1.34
N ARG A 58 12.74 -16.58 1.23
CA ARG A 58 13.20 -17.97 1.30
C ARG A 58 12.83 -18.65 2.61
N LEU A 59 13.02 -17.97 3.74
CA LEU A 59 12.62 -18.51 5.05
C LEU A 59 11.15 -18.96 5.07
N VAL A 60 10.24 -18.18 4.50
CA VAL A 60 8.80 -18.50 4.47
C VAL A 60 8.50 -19.61 3.47
N ILE A 61 9.06 -19.54 2.26
CA ILE A 61 8.85 -20.56 1.21
C ILE A 61 9.35 -21.93 1.69
N GLU A 62 10.57 -21.98 2.24
CA GLU A 62 11.18 -23.20 2.78
C GLU A 62 10.41 -23.71 4.00
N HIS A 63 9.98 -22.82 4.91
CA HIS A 63 9.17 -23.19 6.08
C HIS A 63 7.81 -23.80 5.70
N LEU A 64 7.13 -23.24 4.70
CA LEU A 64 5.84 -23.74 4.25
C LEU A 64 5.96 -24.98 3.34
N GLY A 65 7.15 -25.26 2.80
CA GLY A 65 7.41 -26.37 1.88
C GLY A 65 6.71 -26.21 0.54
N LEU A 66 6.59 -24.97 0.05
CA LEU A 66 5.94 -24.68 -1.23
C LEU A 66 6.89 -25.04 -2.39
N ALA A 67 6.40 -25.85 -3.33
CA ALA A 67 7.19 -26.28 -4.48
C ALA A 67 7.23 -25.23 -5.60
N GLU A 68 6.17 -24.44 -5.72
CA GLU A 68 6.04 -23.39 -6.73
C GLU A 68 6.30 -22.01 -6.10
N TRP A 69 7.06 -21.18 -6.82
CA TRP A 69 7.28 -19.79 -6.48
C TRP A 69 7.62 -19.01 -7.75
N ILE A 70 6.74 -18.09 -8.14
CA ILE A 70 6.95 -17.21 -9.29
C ILE A 70 7.79 -16.02 -8.86
N ARG A 71 8.96 -15.87 -9.50
CA ARG A 71 9.94 -14.81 -9.25
C ARG A 71 10.04 -13.93 -10.49
N ILE A 72 9.42 -12.75 -10.44
CA ILE A 72 9.39 -11.80 -11.55
C ILE A 72 10.55 -10.83 -11.38
N ARG A 73 11.55 -10.94 -12.25
CA ARG A 73 12.67 -9.99 -12.27
C ARG A 73 12.22 -8.66 -12.88
N ILE A 74 12.54 -7.57 -12.18
CA ILE A 74 12.28 -6.18 -12.57
C ILE A 74 13.62 -5.46 -12.69
N ASP A 75 13.99 -5.11 -13.92
CA ASP A 75 15.22 -4.43 -14.34
C ASP A 75 14.95 -2.96 -14.73
N GLY A 76 14.00 -2.33 -14.03
CA GLY A 76 13.61 -0.92 -14.24
C GLY A 76 12.22 -0.73 -14.84
N GLU A 77 11.50 -1.79 -15.20
CA GLU A 77 10.15 -1.68 -15.78
C GLU A 77 9.11 -1.09 -14.82
N ASN A 78 9.44 -1.07 -13.52
CA ASN A 78 8.61 -0.42 -12.50
C ASN A 78 8.89 1.07 -12.30
N ASP A 79 9.75 1.71 -13.11
CA ASP A 79 9.86 3.17 -13.12
C ASP A 79 8.49 3.80 -13.43
N LEU A 80 8.06 4.77 -12.63
CA LEU A 80 6.73 5.41 -12.73
C LEU A 80 6.53 6.22 -14.00
N LEU A 81 7.59 6.45 -14.78
CA LEU A 81 7.56 6.96 -16.14
C LEU A 81 8.29 6.04 -17.13
N GLY A 82 8.54 4.78 -16.78
CA GLY A 82 8.98 3.76 -17.74
C GLY A 82 7.91 3.47 -18.79
N ASP A 83 8.24 2.65 -19.79
CA ASP A 83 7.35 2.38 -20.93
C ASP A 83 6.01 1.77 -20.50
N ASP A 84 6.03 0.82 -19.56
CA ASP A 84 4.82 0.20 -19.00
C ASP A 84 3.95 1.24 -18.29
N ALA A 85 4.56 2.11 -17.46
CA ALA A 85 3.84 3.17 -16.77
C ALA A 85 3.22 4.18 -17.74
N ARG A 86 3.96 4.59 -18.78
CA ARG A 86 3.48 5.52 -19.81
C ARG A 86 2.31 4.92 -20.60
N SER A 87 2.41 3.65 -20.97
CA SER A 87 1.34 2.92 -21.64
C SER A 87 0.07 2.88 -20.78
N GLY A 88 0.21 2.53 -19.50
CA GLY A 88 -0.90 2.57 -18.54
C GLY A 88 -1.49 3.97 -18.37
N LEU A 89 -0.65 5.01 -18.26
CA LEU A 89 -1.10 6.40 -18.13
C LEU A 89 -1.92 6.88 -19.33
N LEU A 90 -1.49 6.52 -20.55
CA LEU A 90 -2.23 6.87 -21.75
C LEU A 90 -3.58 6.15 -21.83
N ARG A 91 -3.66 4.92 -21.31
CA ARG A 91 -4.89 4.12 -21.30
C ARG A 91 -5.87 4.53 -20.20
N HIS A 92 -5.39 4.75 -18.98
CA HIS A 92 -6.22 4.91 -17.79
C HIS A 92 -6.26 6.34 -17.24
N GLY A 93 -5.40 7.24 -17.73
CA GLY A 93 -5.16 8.52 -17.10
C GLY A 93 -4.49 8.36 -15.73
N LEU A 94 -4.83 9.22 -14.77
CA LEU A 94 -4.25 9.17 -13.42
C LEU A 94 -4.99 8.17 -12.54
N VAL A 95 -4.26 7.18 -12.03
CA VAL A 95 -4.75 6.16 -11.09
C VAL A 95 -3.91 6.20 -9.81
N TRP A 96 -4.59 6.20 -8.66
CA TRP A 96 -3.92 6.17 -7.35
C TRP A 96 -3.95 4.75 -6.74
N PRO A 97 -2.86 4.28 -6.14
CA PRO A 97 -1.52 4.86 -6.14
C PRO A 97 -0.85 4.79 -7.52
N ALA A 98 0.08 5.71 -7.78
CA ALA A 98 0.81 5.81 -9.04
C ALA A 98 1.50 4.49 -9.47
N ALA A 99 1.89 3.67 -8.50
CA ALA A 99 2.50 2.36 -8.70
C ALA A 99 1.59 1.35 -9.42
N PHE A 100 0.27 1.59 -9.51
CA PHE A 100 -0.62 0.72 -10.28
C PHE A 100 -0.36 0.78 -11.78
N GLN A 101 0.24 1.88 -12.28
CA GLN A 101 0.62 1.98 -13.68
C GLN A 101 1.72 0.99 -14.10
N VAL A 102 2.45 0.41 -13.14
CA VAL A 102 3.54 -0.54 -13.41
C VAL A 102 3.21 -1.97 -12.97
N LYS A 103 1.94 -2.27 -12.67
CA LYS A 103 1.54 -3.61 -12.25
C LYS A 103 1.23 -4.57 -13.41
N HIS A 104 1.37 -4.13 -14.65
CA HIS A 104 1.14 -4.95 -15.85
C HIS A 104 1.91 -6.28 -15.79
N ARG A 105 3.22 -6.26 -15.53
CA ARG A 105 4.03 -7.50 -15.49
C ARG A 105 3.57 -8.48 -14.44
N MET A 106 3.29 -8.00 -13.22
CA MET A 106 2.75 -8.86 -12.16
C MET A 106 1.41 -9.47 -12.61
N MET A 107 0.50 -8.65 -13.12
CA MET A 107 -0.84 -9.08 -13.52
C MET A 107 -0.82 -10.08 -14.68
N SER A 108 0.02 -9.87 -15.69
CA SER A 108 0.19 -10.80 -16.81
C SER A 108 0.67 -12.18 -16.37
N ASN A 109 1.47 -12.26 -15.29
CA ASN A 109 1.95 -13.54 -14.74
C ASN A 109 0.90 -14.27 -13.88
N VAL A 110 -0.17 -13.59 -13.46
CA VAL A 110 -1.22 -14.16 -12.59
C VAL A 110 -2.60 -14.20 -13.27
N SER A 111 -2.62 -13.97 -14.58
CA SER A 111 -3.83 -13.91 -15.41
C SER A 111 -4.70 -15.18 -15.31
N GLY A 112 -6.02 -15.00 -15.34
CA GLY A 112 -7.01 -16.09 -15.32
C GLY A 112 -7.22 -16.75 -13.95
N GLY A 113 -6.79 -16.11 -12.87
CA GLY A 113 -6.82 -16.66 -11.52
C GLY A 113 -7.40 -15.73 -10.45
N SER A 114 -7.01 -15.99 -9.22
CA SER A 114 -7.27 -15.09 -8.09
C SER A 114 -5.96 -14.66 -7.44
N LEU A 115 -5.91 -13.42 -6.95
CA LEU A 115 -4.73 -12.87 -6.30
C LEU A 115 -5.06 -12.44 -4.87
N LEU A 116 -4.42 -13.10 -3.90
CA LEU A 116 -4.42 -12.66 -2.51
C LEU A 116 -3.28 -11.69 -2.28
N THR A 117 -3.48 -10.69 -1.41
CA THR A 117 -2.43 -9.73 -1.06
C THR A 117 -2.36 -9.53 0.45
N GLY A 118 -1.22 -9.02 0.93
CA GLY A 118 -1.04 -8.59 2.32
C GLY A 118 -1.59 -7.19 2.62
N GLU A 119 -2.23 -6.53 1.66
CA GLU A 119 -2.77 -5.17 1.83
C GLU A 119 -3.82 -5.12 2.95
N GLY A 120 -3.86 -4.02 3.69
CA GLY A 120 -4.69 -3.87 4.88
C GLY A 120 -4.09 -4.42 6.17
N GLY A 121 -2.93 -5.11 6.09
CA GLY A 121 -2.28 -5.69 7.26
C GLY A 121 -1.70 -4.66 8.22
N ASP A 122 -1.05 -3.61 7.69
CA ASP A 122 -0.53 -2.49 8.47
C ASP A 122 -1.68 -1.78 9.20
N GLU A 123 -2.81 -1.57 8.55
CA GLU A 123 -3.95 -0.89 9.13
C GLU A 123 -4.69 -1.78 10.14
N SER A 124 -4.90 -3.07 9.87
CA SER A 124 -5.71 -3.95 10.72
C SER A 124 -4.95 -4.48 11.95
N LEU A 125 -3.65 -4.76 11.82
CA LEU A 125 -2.86 -5.47 12.84
C LEU A 125 -2.00 -4.54 13.72
N SER A 126 -1.94 -3.25 13.41
CA SER A 126 -1.17 -2.28 14.17
C SER A 126 -1.73 -2.00 15.57
N PRO A 127 -0.88 -1.58 16.53
CA PRO A 127 -1.35 -1.05 17.81
C PRO A 127 -2.33 0.10 17.61
N ARG A 128 -3.31 0.22 18.52
CA ARG A 128 -4.29 1.32 18.53
C ARG A 128 -4.02 2.30 19.64
N ARG A 129 -4.73 3.43 19.63
CA ARG A 129 -4.69 4.42 20.73
C ARG A 129 -4.83 3.82 22.12
N ILE A 130 -5.67 2.81 22.33
CA ILE A 130 -5.86 2.20 23.65
C ILE A 130 -4.74 1.25 24.08
N THR A 131 -3.85 0.83 23.18
CA THR A 131 -2.81 -0.16 23.49
C THR A 131 -1.92 0.25 24.69
N PRO A 132 -1.45 1.50 24.86
CA PRO A 132 -0.71 1.90 26.06
C PRO A 132 -1.50 1.72 27.36
N LEU A 133 -2.78 2.09 27.37
CA LEU A 133 -3.66 1.91 28.54
C LEU A 133 -3.86 0.43 28.85
N MET A 134 -4.06 -0.39 27.83
CA MET A 134 -4.17 -1.84 27.98
C MET A 134 -2.88 -2.43 28.56
N LEU A 135 -1.71 -2.02 28.07
CA LEU A 135 -0.42 -2.46 28.61
C LEU A 135 -0.25 -2.09 30.09
N LEU A 136 -0.67 -0.88 30.47
CA LEU A 136 -0.58 -0.40 31.85
C LEU A 136 -1.59 -1.10 32.77
N LEU A 137 -2.87 -1.14 32.39
CA LEU A 137 -3.98 -1.54 33.25
C LEU A 137 -4.25 -3.06 33.21
N ARG A 138 -4.20 -3.69 32.03
CA ARG A 138 -4.53 -5.11 31.85
C ARG A 138 -3.30 -6.00 31.90
N LYS A 139 -2.19 -5.60 31.28
CA LYS A 139 -0.93 -6.36 31.32
C LYS A 139 -0.01 -5.98 32.48
N ARG A 140 -0.40 -4.99 33.30
CA ARG A 140 0.35 -4.54 34.48
C ARG A 140 1.84 -4.30 34.19
N ARG A 141 2.16 -3.81 32.99
CA ARG A 141 3.54 -3.54 32.58
C ARG A 141 4.16 -2.49 33.51
N ARG A 142 5.44 -2.66 33.86
CA ARG A 142 6.15 -1.74 34.75
C ARG A 142 6.00 -0.30 34.27
N ARG A 143 5.60 0.57 35.20
CA ARG A 143 5.43 2.01 34.96
C ARG A 143 6.76 2.60 34.52
N SER A 144 6.82 3.07 33.28
CA SER A 144 7.95 3.84 32.75
C SER A 144 7.44 5.20 32.30
N ARG A 145 8.31 6.22 32.31
CA ARG A 145 7.94 7.56 31.80
C ARG A 145 7.36 7.47 30.39
N LYS A 146 8.00 6.70 29.49
CA LYS A 146 7.53 6.45 28.13
C LYS A 146 6.10 5.89 28.08
N LEU A 147 5.78 4.89 28.91
CA LEU A 147 4.44 4.29 28.93
C LEU A 147 3.39 5.26 29.50
N LEU A 148 3.72 5.99 30.57
CA LEU A 148 2.81 6.97 31.18
C LEU A 148 2.51 8.12 30.21
N THR A 149 3.54 8.64 29.53
CA THR A 149 3.39 9.64 28.47
C THR A 149 2.52 9.11 27.34
N ALA A 150 2.73 7.87 26.88
CA ALA A 150 1.89 7.26 25.86
C ALA A 150 0.42 7.13 26.33
N CYS A 151 0.17 6.73 27.58
CA CYS A 151 -1.18 6.67 28.15
C CYS A 151 -1.86 8.05 28.19
N ALA A 152 -1.13 9.09 28.63
CA ALA A 152 -1.64 10.45 28.65
C ALA A 152 -2.04 10.91 27.24
N TRP A 153 -1.20 10.62 26.24
CA TRP A 153 -1.52 10.96 24.85
C TRP A 153 -2.68 10.16 24.28
N SER A 154 -2.81 8.88 24.63
CA SER A 154 -3.96 8.06 24.23
C SER A 154 -5.29 8.64 24.68
N MET A 155 -5.33 9.23 25.89
CA MET A 155 -6.53 9.83 26.48
C MET A 155 -6.72 11.31 26.12
N ALA A 156 -5.75 11.93 25.45
CA ALA A 156 -5.82 13.36 25.13
C ALA A 156 -7.04 13.68 24.27
N PRO A 157 -7.73 14.82 24.51
CA PRO A 157 -8.88 15.23 23.72
C PRO A 157 -8.45 15.59 22.29
N ALA A 158 -9.41 15.53 21.35
CA ALA A 158 -9.14 15.73 19.92
C ALA A 158 -8.33 17.01 19.59
N PRO A 159 -8.57 18.20 20.21
CA PRO A 159 -7.77 19.40 19.93
C PRO A 159 -6.28 19.22 20.27
N VAL A 160 -5.97 18.58 21.39
CA VAL A 160 -4.58 18.33 21.82
C VAL A 160 -3.90 17.33 20.87
N ARG A 161 -4.63 16.29 20.46
CA ARG A 161 -4.14 15.32 19.48
C ARG A 161 -3.83 15.96 18.14
N ARG A 162 -4.75 16.77 17.62
CA ARG A 162 -4.52 17.54 16.39
C ARG A 162 -3.23 18.36 16.49
N ALA A 163 -3.06 19.14 17.56
CA ALA A 163 -1.87 19.96 17.74
C ALA A 163 -0.57 19.14 17.76
N ARG A 164 -0.59 17.97 18.41
CA ARG A 164 0.55 17.04 18.44
C ARG A 164 0.84 16.47 17.04
N THR A 165 -0.17 15.95 16.35
CA THR A 165 -0.01 15.37 15.01
C THR A 165 0.47 16.42 14.02
N ARG A 166 -0.04 17.66 14.10
CA ARG A 166 0.47 18.79 13.31
C ARG A 166 1.96 19.03 13.55
N THR A 167 2.38 19.06 14.82
CA THR A 167 3.80 19.23 15.16
C THR A 167 4.65 18.07 14.64
N ALA A 168 4.16 16.83 14.72
CA ALA A 168 4.88 15.65 14.24
C ALA A 168 5.08 15.69 12.72
N VAL A 169 3.99 15.86 11.95
CA VAL A 169 4.03 15.92 10.49
C VAL A 169 4.90 17.08 9.99
N VAL A 170 4.84 18.24 10.66
CA VAL A 170 5.68 19.39 10.30
C VAL A 170 7.18 19.08 10.44
N ARG A 171 7.58 18.21 11.37
CA ARG A 171 8.99 17.86 11.63
C ARG A 171 9.56 16.83 10.66
N GLU A 172 8.71 15.98 10.08
CA GLU A 172 9.17 14.92 9.17
C GLU A 172 9.61 15.46 7.81
N ASP A 173 9.05 16.61 7.40
CA ASP A 173 9.36 17.34 6.16
C ASP A 173 9.51 16.46 4.90
N ASP A 174 8.66 15.45 4.80
CA ASP A 174 8.66 14.43 3.76
C ASP A 174 8.04 14.89 2.42
N ARG A 175 7.52 16.12 2.38
CA ARG A 175 6.80 16.73 1.24
C ARG A 175 7.25 18.18 1.01
N PRO A 176 8.55 18.42 0.79
CA PRO A 176 9.09 19.78 0.66
C PRO A 176 8.51 20.55 -0.54
N TRP A 177 7.92 19.85 -1.50
CA TRP A 177 7.31 20.43 -2.69
C TRP A 177 5.91 21.01 -2.48
N LEU A 178 5.30 20.88 -1.31
CA LEU A 178 4.01 21.52 -1.05
C LEU A 178 4.21 23.01 -0.76
N THR A 179 3.39 23.86 -1.37
CA THR A 179 3.37 25.29 -1.01
C THR A 179 3.00 25.43 0.47
N PRO A 180 3.40 26.52 1.15
CA PRO A 180 3.09 26.70 2.57
C PRO A 180 1.59 26.60 2.91
N SER A 181 0.71 27.06 2.01
CA SER A 181 -0.75 26.94 2.18
C SER A 181 -1.23 25.50 2.05
N ALA A 182 -0.79 24.77 1.00
CA ALA A 182 -1.14 23.38 0.80
C ALA A 182 -0.59 22.47 1.90
N ARG A 183 0.64 22.71 2.36
CA ARG A 183 1.25 22.00 3.49
C ARG A 183 0.43 22.18 4.76
N ARG A 184 -0.05 23.40 5.05
CA ARG A 184 -0.93 23.65 6.20
C ARG A 184 -2.26 22.91 6.08
N ASP A 185 -2.87 22.88 4.90
CA ASP A 185 -4.12 22.13 4.67
C ASP A 185 -3.91 20.62 4.82
N HIS A 186 -2.87 20.09 4.18
CA HIS A 186 -2.47 18.69 4.29
C HIS A 186 -2.25 18.25 5.74
N VAL A 187 -1.44 19.01 6.48
CA VAL A 187 -1.16 18.79 7.90
C VAL A 187 -2.45 18.87 8.74
N ARG A 188 -3.36 19.77 8.41
CA ARG A 188 -4.68 19.87 9.06
C ARG A 188 -5.49 18.60 8.84
N ARG A 189 -5.61 18.12 7.59
CA ARG A 189 -6.40 16.93 7.23
C ARG A 189 -5.87 15.67 7.90
N ILE A 190 -4.55 15.43 7.84
CA ILE A 190 -3.93 14.29 8.56
C ILE A 190 -4.22 14.37 10.06
N ALA A 191 -4.10 15.57 10.65
CA ALA A 191 -4.36 15.76 12.06
C ALA A 191 -5.83 15.53 12.42
N ASP A 192 -6.77 15.87 11.54
CA ASP A 192 -8.20 15.63 11.72
C ASP A 192 -8.54 14.13 11.60
N ASP A 193 -7.96 13.44 10.63
CA ASP A 193 -8.11 11.99 10.43
C ASP A 193 -7.55 11.21 11.63
N ASP A 194 -6.31 11.52 12.05
CA ASP A 194 -5.73 10.94 13.27
C ASP A 194 -6.65 11.21 14.46
N ALA A 195 -7.05 12.48 14.68
CA ALA A 195 -7.88 12.88 15.81
C ALA A 195 -9.25 12.16 15.86
N ALA A 196 -9.76 11.67 14.73
CA ALA A 196 -11.00 10.92 14.62
C ALA A 196 -10.90 9.44 15.04
N GLU A 197 -9.70 8.85 15.10
CA GLU A 197 -9.54 7.44 15.49
C GLU A 197 -10.20 7.16 16.85
N PRO A 198 -11.13 6.21 16.97
CA PRO A 198 -11.75 5.85 18.24
C PRO A 198 -10.74 5.36 19.29
N LEU A 199 -11.00 5.61 20.57
CA LEU A 199 -10.17 5.03 21.62
C LEU A 199 -10.37 3.51 21.72
N ARG A 200 -11.62 3.03 21.70
CA ARG A 200 -11.91 1.60 21.84
C ARG A 200 -11.32 0.82 20.67
N TRP A 201 -10.67 -0.31 20.99
CA TRP A 201 -9.96 -1.08 19.97
C TRP A 201 -10.91 -1.65 18.92
N ASP A 202 -12.03 -2.26 19.33
CA ASP A 202 -13.08 -2.76 18.42
C ASP A 202 -13.56 -1.71 17.40
N ARG A 203 -13.86 -0.50 17.87
CA ARG A 203 -14.27 0.62 17.01
C ARG A 203 -13.14 1.12 16.11
N ALA A 204 -11.90 1.16 16.61
CA ALA A 204 -10.74 1.57 15.82
C ALA A 204 -10.42 0.58 14.68
N THR A 205 -10.61 -0.72 14.93
CA THR A 205 -10.46 -1.76 13.89
C THR A 205 -11.51 -1.61 12.79
N TRP A 206 -12.76 -1.28 13.14
CA TRP A 206 -13.77 -0.95 12.13
C TRP A 206 -13.49 0.36 11.38
N TRP A 207 -13.00 1.37 12.09
CA TRP A 207 -12.70 2.68 11.51
C TRP A 207 -11.69 2.60 10.36
N VAL A 208 -10.72 1.68 10.43
CA VAL A 208 -9.76 1.41 9.35
C VAL A 208 -10.46 1.10 8.02
N GLY A 209 -11.48 0.23 8.03
CA GLY A 209 -12.20 -0.16 6.81
C GLY A 209 -13.01 0.97 6.19
N HIS A 210 -13.16 2.12 6.87
CA HIS A 210 -13.90 3.28 6.39
C HIS A 210 -12.98 4.42 5.91
N GLN A 211 -11.67 4.19 5.84
CA GLN A 211 -10.75 5.19 5.32
C GLN A 211 -10.86 5.25 3.79
N ARG A 212 -11.14 6.46 3.28
CA ARG A 212 -11.24 6.71 1.84
C ARG A 212 -10.00 6.25 1.07
N ALA A 213 -8.81 6.44 1.63
CA ALA A 213 -7.57 6.02 1.00
C ALA A 213 -7.56 4.50 0.76
N SER A 214 -7.90 3.70 1.76
CA SER A 214 -7.96 2.23 1.60
C SER A 214 -9.02 1.81 0.58
N SER A 215 -10.22 2.41 0.61
CA SER A 215 -11.27 2.10 -0.39
C SER A 215 -10.81 2.37 -1.81
N VAL A 216 -10.25 3.57 -2.08
CA VAL A 216 -9.75 3.93 -3.41
C VAL A 216 -8.61 3.00 -3.84
N LEU A 217 -7.73 2.58 -2.91
CA LEU A 217 -6.66 1.62 -3.21
C LEU A 217 -7.25 0.30 -3.69
N PHE A 218 -8.17 -0.28 -2.93
CA PHE A 218 -8.74 -1.59 -3.23
C PHE A 218 -9.59 -1.56 -4.50
N ASP A 219 -10.39 -0.52 -4.69
CA ASP A 219 -11.23 -0.36 -5.89
C ASP A 219 -10.37 -0.25 -7.15
N ASN A 220 -9.33 0.57 -7.12
CA ASN A 220 -8.41 0.71 -8.26
C ASN A 220 -7.60 -0.57 -8.51
N TYR A 221 -7.24 -1.31 -7.46
CA TYR A 221 -6.50 -2.55 -7.62
C TYR A 221 -7.37 -3.64 -8.26
N ALA A 222 -8.62 -3.74 -7.82
CA ALA A 222 -9.61 -4.64 -8.38
C ALA A 222 -9.93 -4.29 -9.84
N ALA A 223 -10.08 -3.00 -10.16
CA ALA A 223 -10.32 -2.54 -11.53
C ALA A 223 -9.16 -2.91 -12.46
N LEU A 224 -7.91 -2.64 -12.05
CA LEU A 224 -6.73 -3.01 -12.81
C LEU A 224 -6.63 -4.52 -13.02
N ALA A 225 -6.84 -5.30 -11.98
CA ALA A 225 -6.72 -6.76 -12.05
C ALA A 225 -7.80 -7.40 -12.94
N ALA A 226 -9.01 -6.82 -12.98
CA ALA A 226 -10.08 -7.29 -13.84
C ALA A 226 -9.71 -7.25 -15.34
N GLU A 227 -8.81 -6.36 -15.76
CA GLU A 227 -8.30 -6.31 -17.14
C GLU A 227 -7.48 -7.56 -17.54
N TYR A 228 -7.01 -8.33 -16.54
CA TYR A 228 -6.22 -9.54 -16.73
C TYR A 228 -7.00 -10.80 -16.34
N ASP A 229 -8.32 -10.70 -16.20
CA ASP A 229 -9.17 -11.78 -15.69
C ASP A 229 -8.70 -12.29 -14.31
N VAL A 230 -8.29 -11.35 -13.44
CA VAL A 230 -7.81 -11.64 -12.09
C VAL A 230 -8.76 -11.06 -11.06
N SER A 231 -9.21 -11.91 -10.13
CA SER A 231 -9.96 -11.45 -8.96
C SER A 231 -9.02 -11.21 -7.78
N VAL A 232 -8.84 -9.94 -7.40
CA VAL A 232 -8.00 -9.56 -6.25
C VAL A 232 -8.80 -9.60 -4.95
N HIS A 233 -8.18 -10.11 -3.90
CA HIS A 233 -8.74 -10.15 -2.55
C HIS A 233 -7.71 -9.68 -1.52
N HIS A 234 -8.18 -8.99 -0.49
CA HIS A 234 -7.37 -8.43 0.60
C HIS A 234 -7.81 -9.03 1.94
N PRO A 235 -7.39 -10.27 2.30
CA PRO A 235 -7.94 -10.97 3.46
C PRO A 235 -7.82 -10.22 4.79
N LEU A 236 -6.79 -9.37 4.95
CA LEU A 236 -6.57 -8.57 6.16
C LEU A 236 -7.43 -7.29 6.21
N ALA A 237 -8.02 -6.88 5.09
CA ALA A 237 -9.00 -5.81 5.01
C ALA A 237 -10.45 -6.31 4.86
N ASP A 238 -10.66 -7.61 4.73
CA ASP A 238 -11.98 -8.20 4.55
C ASP A 238 -12.91 -7.89 5.74
N ALA A 239 -14.16 -7.52 5.45
CA ALA A 239 -15.12 -7.12 6.47
C ALA A 239 -15.40 -8.23 7.51
N THR A 240 -15.38 -9.50 7.10
CA THR A 240 -15.59 -10.63 8.02
C THR A 240 -14.38 -10.83 8.91
N PHE A 241 -13.17 -10.70 8.36
CA PHE A 241 -11.94 -10.72 9.14
C PHE A 241 -11.93 -9.58 10.17
N LEU A 242 -12.17 -8.34 9.75
CA LEU A 242 -12.23 -7.18 10.63
C LEU A 242 -13.32 -7.33 11.71
N ALA A 243 -14.48 -7.89 11.37
CA ALA A 243 -15.55 -8.16 12.34
C ALA A 243 -15.11 -9.16 13.41
N SER A 244 -14.51 -10.28 12.99
CA SER A 244 -14.01 -11.32 13.89
C SER A 244 -12.90 -10.79 14.79
N LEU A 245 -11.97 -10.06 14.19
CA LEU A 245 -10.85 -9.42 14.86
C LEU A 245 -11.36 -8.41 15.90
N ALA A 246 -12.24 -7.48 15.52
CA ALA A 246 -12.89 -6.50 16.40
C ALA A 246 -13.62 -7.16 17.58
N ARG A 247 -14.40 -8.22 17.32
CA ARG A 247 -15.14 -8.96 18.35
C ARG A 247 -14.21 -9.63 19.35
N THR A 248 -13.15 -10.28 18.87
CA THR A 248 -12.20 -11.03 19.71
C THR A 248 -11.34 -10.10 20.54
N GLY A 249 -10.86 -8.98 19.97
CA GLY A 249 -10.09 -7.98 20.71
C GLY A 249 -10.94 -7.12 21.67
N GLY A 250 -12.23 -6.95 21.36
CA GLY A 250 -13.19 -6.20 22.16
C GLY A 250 -12.71 -4.78 22.48
N TYR A 251 -12.98 -4.32 23.70
CA TYR A 251 -12.64 -2.96 24.12
C TYR A 251 -11.12 -2.70 24.12
N TRP A 252 -10.33 -3.66 24.60
CA TRP A 252 -8.91 -3.46 24.95
C TRP A 252 -7.93 -3.86 23.86
N GLY A 253 -8.32 -4.78 22.97
CA GLY A 253 -7.45 -5.29 21.91
C GLY A 253 -6.21 -6.00 22.42
N TYR A 254 -5.11 -5.83 21.69
CA TYR A 254 -3.90 -6.62 21.84
C TYR A 254 -2.66 -5.81 22.27
N PRO A 255 -1.62 -6.45 22.86
CA PRO A 255 -0.40 -5.79 23.36
C PRO A 255 0.49 -5.13 22.32
N GLY A 256 0.15 -5.29 21.04
CA GLY A 256 0.86 -4.74 19.91
C GLY A 256 0.92 -5.76 18.77
N ARG A 257 1.47 -5.33 17.64
CA ARG A 257 1.48 -6.10 16.39
C ARG A 257 2.10 -7.48 16.53
N THR A 258 3.26 -7.61 17.17
CA THR A 258 3.92 -8.92 17.40
C THR A 258 3.11 -9.86 18.27
N ALA A 259 2.46 -9.35 19.32
CA ALA A 259 1.60 -10.19 20.15
C ALA A 259 0.36 -10.66 19.38
N LEU A 260 -0.22 -9.80 18.55
CA LEU A 260 -1.34 -10.14 17.68
C LEU A 260 -0.94 -11.15 16.60
N MET A 261 0.17 -10.92 15.91
CA MET A 261 0.70 -11.84 14.90
C MET A 261 1.00 -13.23 15.49
N ARG A 262 1.61 -13.31 16.67
CA ARG A 262 1.80 -14.59 17.37
C ARG A 262 0.48 -15.25 17.71
N MET A 263 -0.50 -14.51 18.21
CA MET A 263 -1.80 -15.08 18.53
C MET A 263 -2.51 -15.68 17.31
N LEU A 264 -2.37 -15.03 16.16
CA LEU A 264 -3.08 -15.43 14.94
C LEU A 264 -2.32 -16.48 14.11
N PHE A 265 -0.98 -16.50 14.18
CA PHE A 265 -0.16 -17.19 13.19
C PHE A 265 1.06 -17.92 13.77
N SER A 266 1.18 -18.10 15.09
CA SER A 266 2.34 -18.79 15.70
C SER A 266 2.46 -20.27 15.34
N ASP A 267 1.35 -20.88 14.95
CA ASP A 267 1.26 -22.26 14.46
C ASP A 267 1.54 -22.38 12.96
N LEU A 268 1.63 -21.26 12.24
CA LEU A 268 1.77 -21.21 10.78
C LEU A 268 3.08 -20.60 10.28
N LEU A 269 3.77 -19.83 11.12
CA LEU A 269 4.97 -19.07 10.72
C LEU A 269 6.04 -19.09 11.82
N PRO A 270 7.33 -19.00 11.43
CA PRO A 270 8.44 -18.91 12.38
C PRO A 270 8.41 -17.56 13.11
N ASP A 271 8.86 -17.55 14.37
CA ASP A 271 8.81 -16.36 15.23
C ASP A 271 9.61 -15.18 14.68
N GLU A 272 10.68 -15.47 13.94
CA GLU A 272 11.52 -14.53 13.21
C GLU A 272 10.71 -13.63 12.28
N ILE A 273 9.77 -14.22 11.53
CA ILE A 273 8.85 -13.48 10.66
C ILE A 273 7.88 -12.69 11.53
N LEU A 274 7.27 -13.32 12.53
CA LEU A 274 6.27 -12.70 13.40
C LEU A 274 6.78 -11.50 14.20
N ARG A 275 8.09 -11.44 14.49
CA ARG A 275 8.73 -10.32 15.21
C ARG A 275 9.44 -9.31 14.31
N ARG A 276 9.49 -9.55 13.00
CA ARG A 276 10.16 -8.67 12.04
C ARG A 276 9.65 -7.23 12.13
N THR A 277 10.58 -6.28 12.01
CA THR A 277 10.30 -4.84 12.01
C THR A 277 10.93 -4.12 10.82
N SER A 278 11.86 -4.75 10.10
CA SER A 278 12.38 -4.22 8.84
C SER A 278 11.32 -4.32 7.73
N LYS A 279 11.40 -3.41 6.77
CA LYS A 279 10.61 -3.39 5.53
C LYS A 279 11.54 -2.94 4.41
N ALA A 280 11.42 -3.54 3.23
CA ALA A 280 12.13 -3.08 2.06
C ALA A 280 11.74 -1.65 1.68
N GLY A 281 12.70 -0.90 1.13
CA GLY A 281 12.47 0.39 0.50
C GLY A 281 12.44 0.22 -1.02
N PHE A 282 11.35 0.64 -1.66
CA PHE A 282 11.17 0.50 -3.12
C PHE A 282 11.27 1.83 -3.87
N ASP A 283 11.58 2.94 -3.19
CA ASP A 283 11.51 4.26 -3.81
C ASP A 283 12.38 4.39 -5.06
N ARG A 284 13.60 3.83 -5.02
CA ARG A 284 14.52 3.85 -6.17
C ARG A 284 14.11 2.93 -7.31
N ALA A 285 13.33 1.87 -7.02
CA ALA A 285 12.78 1.00 -8.05
C ALA A 285 11.68 1.70 -8.86
N PHE A 286 10.90 2.56 -8.20
CA PHE A 286 9.80 3.32 -8.83
C PHE A 286 10.25 4.67 -9.41
N MET A 287 11.34 5.24 -8.92
CA MET A 287 11.87 6.55 -9.33
C MET A 287 13.28 6.39 -9.92
N GLY A 288 13.35 5.68 -11.04
CA GLY A 288 14.58 5.31 -11.73
C GLY A 288 15.11 6.39 -12.68
N GLU A 289 15.94 5.98 -13.63
CA GLU A 289 16.61 6.91 -14.55
C GLU A 289 15.65 7.60 -15.50
N THR A 290 14.62 6.91 -16.00
CA THR A 290 13.62 7.51 -16.90
C THR A 290 12.85 8.63 -16.20
N THR A 291 12.49 8.43 -14.94
CA THR A 291 11.94 9.51 -14.10
C THR A 291 12.91 10.68 -13.96
N ARG A 292 14.20 10.42 -13.74
CA ARG A 292 15.23 11.48 -13.59
C ARG A 292 15.45 12.24 -14.89
N GLU A 293 15.51 11.57 -16.03
CA GLU A 293 15.61 12.19 -17.35
C GLU A 293 14.47 13.15 -17.60
N PHE A 294 13.23 12.72 -17.33
CA PHE A 294 12.07 13.59 -17.40
C PHE A 294 12.22 14.79 -16.46
N ALA A 295 12.57 14.56 -15.19
CA ALA A 295 12.74 15.63 -14.21
C ALA A 295 13.85 16.63 -14.61
N ARG A 296 14.89 16.22 -15.36
CA ARG A 296 15.95 17.13 -15.83
C ARG A 296 15.46 18.11 -16.90
N VAL A 297 14.47 17.75 -17.71
CA VAL A 297 13.98 18.59 -18.81
C VAL A 297 12.60 19.20 -18.52
N TRP A 298 11.93 18.78 -17.45
CA TRP A 298 10.63 19.29 -17.05
C TRP A 298 10.67 20.79 -16.70
N ASP A 299 9.70 21.52 -17.23
CA ASP A 299 9.56 22.98 -17.19
C ASP A 299 8.67 23.49 -16.05
N GLY A 300 8.17 22.59 -15.19
CA GLY A 300 7.28 22.92 -14.08
C GLY A 300 5.78 22.84 -14.41
N SER A 301 5.41 22.54 -15.66
CA SER A 301 4.02 22.44 -16.10
C SER A 301 3.31 21.14 -15.67
N GLY A 302 1.98 21.10 -15.78
CA GLY A 302 1.19 19.89 -15.51
C GLY A 302 0.93 19.55 -14.03
N VAL A 303 1.30 20.46 -13.13
CA VAL A 303 0.92 20.43 -11.71
C VAL A 303 0.18 21.72 -11.31
N ASN A 304 -0.60 21.68 -10.24
CA ASN A 304 -1.24 22.89 -9.72
C ASN A 304 -0.26 23.71 -8.89
N ALA A 305 0.30 24.78 -9.47
CA ALA A 305 1.27 25.67 -8.83
C ALA A 305 0.75 26.40 -7.57
N ALA A 306 -0.57 26.46 -7.35
CA ALA A 306 -1.11 26.97 -6.09
C ALA A 306 -0.90 25.98 -4.92
N LEU A 307 -0.74 24.69 -5.24
CA LEU A 307 -0.59 23.61 -4.25
C LEU A 307 0.84 23.09 -4.17
N VAL A 308 1.58 23.13 -5.27
CA VAL A 308 2.89 22.52 -5.44
C VAL A 308 3.89 23.59 -5.89
N ASP A 309 5.06 23.61 -5.27
CA ASP A 309 6.24 24.32 -5.74
C ASP A 309 6.96 23.42 -6.79
N PRO A 310 6.95 23.80 -8.08
CA PRO A 310 7.52 22.96 -9.14
C PRO A 310 9.04 22.77 -9.01
N ASP A 311 9.77 23.79 -8.55
CA ASP A 311 11.23 23.70 -8.42
C ASP A 311 11.61 22.76 -7.28
N ALA A 312 10.92 22.86 -6.13
CA ALA A 312 11.11 21.95 -5.02
C ALA A 312 10.68 20.51 -5.34
N LEU A 313 9.63 20.34 -6.16
CA LEU A 313 9.21 19.01 -6.65
C LEU A 313 10.27 18.39 -7.55
N ARG A 314 10.78 19.15 -8.52
CA ARG A 314 11.87 18.72 -9.41
C ARG A 314 13.12 18.35 -8.63
N ALA A 315 13.50 19.16 -7.65
CA ALA A 315 14.64 18.86 -6.77
C ALA A 315 14.43 17.56 -5.98
N SER A 316 13.20 17.29 -5.51
CA SER A 316 12.88 16.03 -4.83
C SER A 316 13.05 14.81 -5.74
N TRP A 317 12.57 14.88 -7.00
CA TRP A 317 12.76 13.80 -7.98
C TRP A 317 14.22 13.55 -8.36
N LEU A 318 15.03 14.61 -8.41
CA LEU A 318 16.46 14.51 -8.73
C LEU A 318 17.33 14.12 -7.52
N SER A 319 16.79 14.13 -6.30
CA SER A 319 17.54 13.79 -5.08
C SER A 319 18.03 12.34 -5.07
N GLU A 320 18.97 12.00 -4.18
CA GLU A 320 19.43 10.62 -4.00
C GLU A 320 18.33 9.68 -3.48
N ARG A 321 17.34 10.24 -2.79
CA ARG A 321 16.21 9.51 -2.19
C ARG A 321 14.88 10.14 -2.61
N PRO A 322 14.49 9.96 -3.89
CA PRO A 322 13.23 10.50 -4.39
C PRO A 322 12.05 9.89 -3.62
N SER A 323 10.99 10.67 -3.39
CA SER A 323 9.81 10.20 -2.65
C SER A 323 8.73 9.70 -3.61
N THR A 324 8.37 8.43 -3.52
CA THR A 324 7.26 7.83 -4.31
C THR A 324 5.90 8.46 -4.02
N MET A 325 5.77 9.19 -2.92
CA MET A 325 4.54 9.93 -2.57
C MET A 325 4.19 11.01 -3.60
N SER A 326 5.19 11.49 -4.34
CA SER A 326 5.02 12.46 -5.42
C SER A 326 4.67 11.81 -6.77
N GLY A 327 4.56 10.48 -6.85
CA GLY A 327 4.39 9.74 -8.09
C GLY A 327 3.18 10.17 -8.93
N LEU A 328 2.05 10.52 -8.30
CA LEU A 328 0.90 11.05 -9.06
C LEU A 328 1.17 12.43 -9.68
N LEU A 329 1.96 13.28 -9.00
CA LEU A 329 2.34 14.59 -9.54
C LEU A 329 3.28 14.42 -10.74
N LEU A 330 4.19 13.45 -10.66
CA LEU A 330 5.09 13.08 -11.75
C LEU A 330 4.30 12.64 -12.99
N GLN A 331 3.35 11.73 -12.79
CA GLN A 331 2.48 11.23 -13.86
C GLN A 331 1.58 12.32 -14.44
N SER A 332 1.05 13.22 -13.61
CA SER A 332 0.28 14.38 -14.04
C SER A 332 1.10 15.34 -14.91
N ALA A 333 2.33 15.63 -14.48
CA ALA A 333 3.27 16.46 -15.23
C ALA A 333 3.58 15.87 -16.61
N TRP A 334 3.87 14.56 -16.66
CA TRP A 334 4.15 13.88 -17.92
C TRP A 334 2.94 13.87 -18.87
N LEU A 335 1.75 13.52 -18.38
CA LEU A 335 0.52 13.52 -19.19
C LEU A 335 0.18 14.90 -19.77
N HIS A 336 0.48 15.97 -19.03
CA HIS A 336 0.31 17.33 -19.53
C HIS A 336 1.20 17.61 -20.75
N GLY A 337 2.47 17.21 -20.71
CA GLY A 337 3.40 17.36 -21.82
C GLY A 337 2.95 16.61 -23.09
N GLN A 338 2.34 15.43 -22.94
CA GLN A 338 1.82 14.67 -24.09
C GLN A 338 0.66 15.37 -24.82
N ARG A 339 -0.17 16.14 -24.08
CA ARG A 339 -1.28 16.90 -24.67
C ARG A 339 -0.84 18.14 -25.45
N LEU A 340 0.37 18.62 -25.20
CA LEU A 340 0.96 19.79 -25.86
C LEU A 340 1.87 19.42 -27.03
N GLY A 341 2.14 18.12 -27.25
CA GLY A 341 2.87 17.64 -28.42
C GLY A 341 2.16 17.99 -29.73
N PRO A 342 2.90 18.06 -30.86
CA PRO A 342 2.28 18.32 -32.17
C PRO A 342 1.17 17.30 -32.38
N ALA A 343 -0.05 17.78 -32.66
CA ALA A 343 -1.19 16.92 -32.94
C ALA A 343 -0.75 15.79 -33.87
N ALA A 344 -0.92 14.55 -33.43
CA ALA A 344 -0.71 13.40 -34.30
C ALA A 344 -1.51 13.64 -35.59
N PRO A 345 -0.94 13.45 -36.78
CA PRO A 345 -1.67 13.65 -38.02
C PRO A 345 -2.92 12.77 -38.00
N ASP A 346 -4.08 13.43 -38.14
CA ASP A 346 -5.42 12.83 -38.17
C ASP A 346 -5.43 11.53 -38.97
N GLY A 347 -5.55 10.40 -38.27
CA GLY A 347 -5.51 9.08 -38.88
C GLY A 347 -6.40 8.04 -38.18
N GLY A 348 -7.29 8.45 -37.29
CA GLY A 348 -8.15 7.53 -36.53
C GLY A 348 -9.58 8.02 -36.46
N ARG A 349 -10.41 7.60 -37.43
CA ARG A 349 -11.87 7.76 -37.42
C ARG A 349 -12.44 7.27 -36.09
N VAL A 350 -13.17 8.15 -35.39
CA VAL A 350 -14.11 7.77 -34.33
C VAL A 350 -15.25 7.02 -35.01
N ILE A 351 -15.37 5.73 -34.70
CA ILE A 351 -16.52 4.89 -35.08
C ILE A 351 -17.59 5.08 -33.99
N GLY A 352 -18.79 5.50 -34.41
CA GLY A 352 -20.04 5.10 -33.74
C GLY A 352 -20.80 6.17 -32.96
N GLU A 353 -21.38 7.15 -33.65
CA GLU A 353 -22.59 7.85 -33.19
C GLU A 353 -23.59 7.95 -34.34
N GLU A 354 -24.18 6.82 -34.73
CA GLU A 354 -25.45 6.79 -35.47
C GLU A 354 -26.24 5.55 -35.04
N ALA A 355 -27.23 5.75 -34.17
CA ALA A 355 -28.55 5.12 -34.24
C ALA A 355 -29.34 5.44 -32.96
N GLY A 356 -30.47 6.13 -33.09
CA GLY A 356 -31.48 6.09 -32.03
C GLY A 356 -32.41 7.29 -31.92
N ASP A 357 -32.93 7.81 -33.03
CA ASP A 357 -34.09 8.70 -33.00
C ASP A 357 -35.13 8.18 -34.01
N ARG A 358 -36.17 7.51 -33.50
CA ARG A 358 -37.56 7.44 -34.00
C ARG A 358 -38.35 6.32 -33.30
N LEU A 359 -39.40 6.77 -32.60
CA LEU A 359 -40.76 6.23 -32.45
C LEU A 359 -40.99 4.71 -32.53
#